data_AF-A0A959CW12-F1
#
_entry.id   AF-A0A959CW12-F1
#
_cell.length_a   1.000
_cell.length_b   1.000
_cell.length_c   1.000
_cell.angle_alpha   90.00
_cell.angle_beta   90.00
_cell.angle_gamma   90.00
#
_symmetry.space_group_name_H-M   'P 1'
#
loop_
_entity.id
_entity.type
_entity.pdbx_description
1 polymer ?
#
loop_
_entity_poly.entity_id
_entity_poly.type
_entity_poly.pdbx_seq_one_letter_code
_entity_poly.pdbx_strand_id
1 'polypeptide(L)'
;MKKLTLCFFFLALASGLLAQNTEQEVRKATGEAVALYQLDERQAEEMQVIQERRFRNLASIEELRQSDYNLYLQKKNSVREGMMASIKRLLKEEQMEVFHQQLVDRRKKEAAVKEQLKQEGASRQEIQIAIWELE
;
A
#
# COMPACT_ATOMS: atom_id res chain seq x y z
N MET A 1 2.08 -27.07 -45.76
CA MET A 1 1.86 -25.88 -44.90
C MET A 1 0.90 -26.26 -43.80
N LYS A 2 1.30 -26.19 -42.52
CA LYS A 2 0.47 -26.24 -41.29
C LYS A 2 1.31 -26.78 -40.13
N LYS A 3 2.14 -25.94 -39.50
CA LYS A 3 2.68 -26.15 -38.14
C LYS A 3 3.16 -24.81 -37.58
N LEU A 4 2.24 -23.95 -37.12
CA LEU A 4 2.59 -22.71 -36.41
C LEU A 4 1.39 -22.16 -35.64
N THR A 5 0.77 -22.99 -34.81
CA THR A 5 -0.28 -22.57 -33.88
C THR A 5 -0.17 -23.37 -32.58
N LEU A 6 0.92 -23.18 -31.84
CA LEU A 6 1.03 -23.74 -30.48
C LEU A 6 1.97 -22.94 -29.55
N CYS A 7 1.99 -21.60 -29.66
CA CYS A 7 2.73 -20.76 -28.69
C CYS A 7 1.86 -19.67 -28.01
N PHE A 8 0.60 -19.49 -28.41
CA PHE A 8 -0.24 -18.43 -27.85
C PHE A 8 -0.99 -18.79 -26.55
N PHE A 9 -0.94 -20.06 -26.11
CA PHE A 9 -1.72 -20.50 -24.93
C PHE A 9 -0.96 -20.36 -23.58
N PHE A 10 0.37 -20.18 -23.60
CA PHE A 10 1.17 -20.11 -22.36
C PHE A 10 1.26 -18.70 -21.76
N LEU A 11 1.06 -17.64 -22.54
CA LEU A 11 1.11 -16.26 -22.03
C LEU A 11 -0.16 -15.84 -21.25
N ALA A 12 -1.30 -16.49 -21.49
CA ALA A 12 -2.55 -16.16 -20.80
C ALA A 12 -2.63 -16.71 -19.35
N LEU A 13 -1.88 -17.78 -19.05
CA LEU A 13 -1.89 -18.43 -17.73
C LEU A 13 -1.14 -17.62 -16.66
N ALA A 14 -0.06 -16.92 -17.02
CA ALA A 14 0.70 -16.10 -16.08
C ALA A 14 -0.09 -14.86 -15.60
N SER A 15 -0.89 -14.26 -16.49
CA SER A 15 -1.72 -13.09 -16.17
C SER A 15 -2.86 -13.41 -15.19
N GLY A 16 -3.45 -14.60 -15.29
CA GLY A 16 -4.55 -15.03 -14.42
C GLY A 16 -4.13 -15.19 -12.95
N LEU A 17 -2.93 -15.72 -12.71
CA LEU A 17 -2.40 -15.93 -11.36
C LEU A 17 -2.10 -14.61 -10.63
N LEU A 18 -1.57 -13.61 -11.33
CA LEU A 18 -1.28 -12.29 -10.76
C LEU A 18 -2.57 -11.52 -10.43
N ALA A 19 -3.58 -11.61 -11.29
CA ALA A 19 -4.88 -10.98 -11.05
C ALA A 19 -5.61 -11.60 -9.85
N GLN A 20 -5.61 -12.93 -9.72
CA GLN A 20 -6.26 -13.63 -8.62
C GLN A 20 -5.64 -13.32 -7.25
N ASN A 21 -4.30 -13.23 -7.17
CA ASN A 21 -3.62 -12.84 -5.93
C ASN A 21 -3.96 -11.41 -5.52
N THR A 22 -3.95 -10.47 -6.48
CA THR A 22 -4.28 -9.06 -6.22
C THR A 22 -5.72 -8.91 -5.71
N GLU A 23 -6.67 -9.66 -6.27
CA GLU A 23 -8.05 -9.64 -5.83
C GLU A 23 -8.21 -10.12 -4.38
N GLN A 24 -7.51 -11.19 -4.00
CA GLN A 24 -7.51 -11.68 -2.62
C GLN A 24 -6.92 -10.66 -1.65
N GLU A 25 -5.82 -10.01 -2.03
CA GLU A 25 -5.18 -8.97 -1.21
C GLU A 25 -6.07 -7.74 -1.03
N VAL A 26 -6.74 -7.30 -2.10
CA VAL A 26 -7.76 -6.23 -2.05
C VAL A 26 -8.88 -6.60 -1.09
N ARG A 27 -9.48 -7.79 -1.24
CA ARG A 27 -10.58 -8.25 -0.39
C ARG A 27 -10.17 -8.30 1.08
N LYS A 28 -8.97 -8.82 1.37
CA LYS A 28 -8.42 -8.87 2.73
C LYS A 28 -8.23 -7.47 3.32
N ALA A 29 -7.56 -6.57 2.60
CA ALA A 29 -7.30 -5.20 3.07
C ALA A 29 -8.60 -4.40 3.27
N THR A 30 -9.61 -4.61 2.41
CA THR A 30 -10.94 -4.03 2.57
C THR A 30 -11.61 -4.57 3.84
N GLY A 31 -11.60 -5.89 4.05
CA GLY A 31 -12.18 -6.51 5.24
C GLY A 31 -11.54 -6.02 6.55
N GLU A 32 -10.21 -5.88 6.57
CA GLU A 32 -9.48 -5.32 7.71
C GLU A 32 -9.90 -3.87 7.98
N ALA A 33 -10.06 -3.04 6.95
CA ALA A 33 -10.51 -1.66 7.09
C ALA A 33 -11.97 -1.56 7.53
N VAL A 34 -12.85 -2.41 7.01
CA VAL A 34 -14.26 -2.50 7.43
C VAL A 34 -14.35 -2.84 8.91
N ALA A 35 -13.59 -3.84 9.37
CA ALA A 35 -13.56 -4.22 10.77
C ALA A 35 -12.98 -3.12 11.67
N LEU A 36 -11.89 -2.48 11.23
CA LEU A 36 -11.19 -1.44 11.99
C LEU A 36 -12.04 -0.18 12.19
N TYR A 37 -12.65 0.32 11.12
CA TYR A 37 -13.41 1.57 11.15
C TYR A 37 -14.91 1.37 11.30
N GLN A 38 -15.38 0.11 11.40
CA GLN A 38 -16.80 -0.23 11.45
C GLN A 38 -17.58 0.42 10.29
N LEU A 39 -17.12 0.17 9.07
CA LEU A 39 -17.67 0.79 7.86
C LEU A 39 -19.06 0.23 7.54
N ASP A 40 -19.98 1.10 7.12
CA ASP A 40 -21.25 0.65 6.52
C ASP A 40 -21.04 0.10 5.09
N GLU A 41 -22.09 -0.48 4.51
CA GLU A 41 -22.02 -1.13 3.18
C GLU A 41 -21.50 -0.16 2.09
N ARG A 42 -22.01 1.08 2.07
CA ARG A 42 -21.58 2.09 1.09
C ARG A 42 -20.12 2.46 1.30
N GLN A 43 -19.69 2.61 2.55
CA GLN A 43 -18.29 2.89 2.86
C GLN A 43 -17.37 1.70 2.52
N ALA A 44 -17.85 0.46 2.68
CA ALA A 44 -17.11 -0.74 2.33
C ALA A 44 -16.85 -0.85 0.81
N GLU A 45 -17.84 -0.51 -0.02
CA GLU A 45 -17.69 -0.46 -1.48
C GLU A 45 -16.64 0.58 -1.90
N GLU A 46 -16.71 1.79 -1.36
CA GLU A 46 -15.72 2.85 -1.64
C GLU A 46 -14.33 2.48 -1.10
N MET A 47 -14.25 1.81 0.06
CA MET A 47 -13.00 1.29 0.60
C MET A 47 -12.38 0.25 -0.34
N GLN A 48 -13.19 -0.62 -0.95
CA GLN A 48 -12.69 -1.55 -1.96
C GLN A 48 -12.04 -0.82 -3.14
N VAL A 49 -12.68 0.23 -3.67
CA VAL A 49 -12.10 1.05 -4.76
C VAL A 49 -10.77 1.70 -4.33
N ILE A 50 -10.67 2.17 -3.08
CA ILE A 50 -9.42 2.71 -2.52
C ILE A 50 -8.33 1.64 -2.49
N GLN A 51 -8.64 0.42 -2.04
CA GLN A 51 -7.68 -0.68 -1.97
C GLN A 51 -7.25 -1.14 -3.36
N GLU A 52 -8.17 -1.30 -4.30
CA GLU A 52 -7.84 -1.65 -5.69
C GLU A 52 -6.88 -0.64 -6.31
N ARG A 53 -7.13 0.66 -6.11
CA ARG A 53 -6.21 1.71 -6.59
C ARG A 53 -4.84 1.64 -5.89
N ARG A 54 -4.80 1.37 -4.58
CA ARG A 54 -3.56 1.19 -3.84
C ARG A 54 -2.74 0.05 -4.45
N PHE A 55 -3.33 -1.12 -4.64
CA PHE A 55 -2.62 -2.28 -5.19
C PHE A 55 -2.19 -2.08 -6.64
N ARG A 56 -3.02 -1.46 -7.50
CA ARG A 56 -2.61 -1.06 -8.86
C ARG A 56 -1.39 -0.14 -8.84
N ASN A 57 -1.39 0.86 -7.96
CA ASN A 57 -0.28 1.80 -7.85
C ASN A 57 0.98 1.12 -7.30
N LEU A 58 0.86 0.21 -6.34
CA LEU A 58 1.99 -0.58 -5.84
C LEU A 58 2.58 -1.48 -6.94
N ALA A 59 1.73 -2.16 -7.71
CA ALA A 59 2.18 -2.98 -8.84
C ALA A 59 2.92 -2.13 -9.90
N SER A 60 2.48 -0.89 -10.15
CA SER A 60 3.10 0.00 -11.13
C SER A 60 4.51 0.48 -10.77
N ILE A 61 4.91 0.37 -9.49
CA ILE A 61 6.24 0.78 -9.02
C ILE A 61 7.14 -0.40 -8.70
N GLU A 62 6.67 -1.63 -8.88
CA GLU A 62 7.38 -2.84 -8.43
C GLU A 62 8.73 -3.04 -9.15
N GLU A 63 8.83 -2.61 -10.41
CA GLU A 63 10.09 -2.61 -11.18
C GLU A 63 11.20 -1.76 -10.56
N LEU A 64 10.83 -0.74 -9.77
CA LEU A 64 11.78 0.12 -9.06
C LEU A 64 12.46 -0.61 -7.91
N ARG A 65 11.83 -1.67 -7.36
CA ARG A 65 12.36 -2.37 -6.18
C ARG A 65 13.80 -2.86 -6.39
N GLN A 66 14.13 -3.33 -7.60
CA GLN A 66 15.46 -3.83 -7.94
C GLN A 66 16.35 -2.81 -8.65
N SER A 67 15.75 -1.84 -9.35
CA SER A 67 16.48 -0.87 -10.18
C SER A 67 16.83 0.43 -9.44
N ASP A 68 15.94 0.92 -8.57
CA ASP A 68 16.13 2.10 -7.73
C ASP A 68 15.32 1.97 -6.44
N TYR A 69 15.93 1.34 -5.43
CA TYR A 69 15.26 1.04 -4.17
C TYR A 69 14.82 2.31 -3.41
N ASN A 70 15.60 3.38 -3.48
CA ASN A 70 15.25 4.64 -2.81
C ASN A 70 14.02 5.28 -3.44
N LEU A 71 13.94 5.30 -4.77
CA LEU A 71 12.77 5.77 -5.49
C LEU A 71 11.56 4.87 -5.26
N TYR A 72 11.75 3.55 -5.18
CA TYR A 72 10.70 2.60 -4.81
C TYR A 72 10.08 2.95 -3.46
N LEU A 73 10.90 3.13 -2.42
CA LEU A 73 10.43 3.49 -1.07
C LEU A 73 9.71 4.84 -1.05
N GLN A 74 10.26 5.84 -1.74
CA GLN A 74 9.63 7.15 -1.87
C GLN A 74 8.23 7.04 -2.50
N LYS A 75 8.12 6.32 -3.62
CA LYS A 75 6.85 6.11 -4.32
C LYS A 75 5.86 5.31 -3.49
N LYS A 76 6.31 4.26 -2.82
CA LYS A 76 5.51 3.46 -1.89
C LYS A 76 4.92 4.33 -0.77
N ASN A 77 5.73 5.22 -0.18
CA ASN A 77 5.24 6.19 0.80
C ASN A 77 4.20 7.15 0.21
N SER A 78 4.41 7.67 -1.02
CA SER A 78 3.41 8.52 -1.69
C SER A 78 2.08 7.78 -1.93
N VAL A 79 2.11 6.48 -2.29
CA VAL A 79 0.90 5.66 -2.43
C VAL A 79 0.17 5.56 -1.10
N ARG A 80 0.88 5.33 0.00
CA ARG A 80 0.32 5.30 1.36
C ARG A 80 -0.32 6.63 1.73
N GLU A 81 0.34 7.75 1.48
CA GLU A 81 -0.20 9.08 1.79
C GLU A 81 -1.48 9.38 1.00
N GLY A 82 -1.49 9.07 -0.30
CA GLY A 82 -2.69 9.20 -1.15
C GLY A 82 -3.85 8.30 -0.71
N MET A 83 -3.55 7.08 -0.27
CA MET A 83 -4.53 6.18 0.35
C MET A 83 -5.09 6.80 1.62
N MET A 84 -4.23 7.27 2.53
CA MET A 84 -4.66 7.86 3.80
C MET A 84 -5.53 9.10 3.62
N ALA A 85 -5.20 9.95 2.65
CA ALA A 85 -6.04 11.10 2.29
C ALA A 85 -7.43 10.68 1.77
N SER A 86 -7.51 9.55 1.07
CA SER A 86 -8.77 9.01 0.57
C SER A 86 -9.61 8.39 1.68
N ILE A 87 -8.99 7.62 2.57
CA ILE A 87 -9.64 7.06 3.75
C ILE A 87 -10.20 8.19 4.62
N LYS A 88 -9.41 9.23 4.88
CA LYS A 88 -9.88 10.41 5.64
C LYS A 88 -11.17 11.02 5.08
N ARG A 89 -11.33 11.06 3.75
CA ARG A 89 -12.54 11.61 3.11
C ARG A 89 -13.73 10.64 3.12
N LEU A 90 -13.47 9.35 3.28
CA LEU A 90 -14.48 8.30 3.32
C LEU A 90 -15.14 8.19 4.71
N LEU A 91 -14.35 8.37 5.76
CA LEU A 91 -14.78 8.20 7.14
C LEU A 91 -15.77 9.28 7.58
N LYS A 92 -16.71 8.89 8.44
CA LYS A 92 -17.59 9.79 9.18
C LYS A 92 -16.89 10.28 10.45
N GLU A 93 -17.44 11.31 11.08
CA GLU A 93 -16.85 11.95 12.25
C GLU A 93 -16.62 10.95 13.41
N GLU A 94 -17.57 10.05 13.65
CA GLU A 94 -17.46 9.02 14.69
C GLU A 94 -16.33 8.00 14.43
N GLN A 95 -15.87 7.86 13.19
CA GLN A 95 -14.78 6.95 12.81
C GLN A 95 -13.42 7.67 12.81
N MET A 96 -13.41 9.01 12.87
CA MET A 96 -12.19 9.82 12.79
C MET A 96 -11.28 9.65 14.01
N GLU A 97 -11.82 9.28 15.17
CA GLU A 97 -11.01 9.00 16.37
C GLU A 97 -10.02 7.86 16.11
N VAL A 98 -10.48 6.74 15.54
CA VAL A 98 -9.64 5.59 15.19
C VAL A 98 -8.57 5.99 14.16
N PHE A 99 -8.95 6.77 13.15
CA PHE A 99 -8.02 7.28 12.15
C PHE A 99 -6.93 8.17 12.76
N HIS A 100 -7.31 9.09 13.66
CA HIS A 100 -6.35 9.96 14.34
C HIS A 100 -5.41 9.18 15.25
N GLN A 101 -5.91 8.16 15.95
CA GLN A 101 -5.09 7.30 16.78
C GLN A 101 -3.99 6.61 15.95
N GLN A 102 -4.33 6.09 14.77
CA GLN A 102 -3.33 5.48 13.87
C GLN A 102 -2.26 6.48 13.40
N LEU A 103 -2.64 7.73 13.12
CA LEU A 103 -1.67 8.76 12.77
C LEU A 103 -0.73 9.07 13.94
N VAL A 104 -1.27 9.11 15.16
CA VAL A 104 -0.46 9.31 16.38
C VAL A 104 0.50 8.14 16.58
N ASP A 105 0.03 6.91 16.45
CA ASP A 105 0.85 5.72 16.65
C ASP A 105 1.95 5.62 15.60
N ARG A 106 1.66 5.98 14.35
CA ARG A 106 2.69 6.09 13.31
C ARG A 106 3.74 7.15 13.67
N ARG A 107 3.33 8.35 14.09
CA ARG A 107 4.27 9.42 14.48
C ARG A 107 5.16 8.99 15.64
N LYS A 108 4.64 8.21 16.60
CA LYS A 108 5.44 7.63 17.68
C LYS A 108 6.51 6.67 17.16
N LYS A 109 6.15 5.78 16.23
CA LYS A 109 7.11 4.87 15.58
C LYS A 109 8.18 5.65 14.82
N GLU A 110 7.79 6.64 14.03
CA GLU A 110 8.73 7.50 13.28
C GLU A 110 9.68 8.26 14.21
N ALA A 111 9.17 8.79 15.32
CA ALA A 111 9.99 9.48 16.31
C ALA A 111 11.00 8.53 16.98
N ALA A 112 10.59 7.31 17.32
CA ALA A 112 11.47 6.30 17.91
C ALA A 112 12.60 5.90 16.96
N VAL A 113 12.29 5.58 15.71
CA VAL A 113 13.29 5.24 14.68
C VAL A 113 14.25 6.39 14.43
N LYS A 114 13.72 7.61 14.32
CA LYS A 114 14.53 8.82 14.13
C LYS A 114 15.49 9.06 15.28
N GLU A 115 15.04 8.87 16.53
CA GLU A 115 15.88 9.10 17.71
C GLU A 115 16.98 8.04 17.81
N GLN A 116 16.64 6.77 17.61
CA GLN A 116 17.61 5.68 17.58
C GLN A 116 18.71 5.92 16.54
N LEU A 117 18.34 6.16 15.28
CA LEU A 117 19.30 6.34 14.20
C LEU A 117 20.17 7.59 14.36
N LYS A 118 19.65 8.65 14.98
CA LYS A 118 20.46 9.82 15.33
C LYS A 118 21.54 9.49 16.36
N GLN A 119 21.21 8.68 17.37
CA GLN A 119 22.18 8.25 18.39
C GLN A 119 23.27 7.35 17.77
N GLU A 120 22.92 6.59 16.74
CA GLU A 120 23.84 5.77 15.95
C GLU A 120 24.66 6.59 14.93
N GLY A 121 24.43 7.90 14.81
CA GLY A 121 25.18 8.79 13.92
C GLY A 121 24.73 8.75 12.46
N ALA A 122 23.55 8.21 12.17
CA ALA A 122 23.01 8.13 10.81
C ALA A 122 22.80 9.51 10.18
N SER A 123 23.02 9.60 8.87
CA SER A 123 22.73 10.76 8.07
C SER A 123 21.22 11.01 7.95
N ARG A 124 20.85 12.23 7.54
CA ARG A 124 19.45 12.57 7.26
C ARG A 124 18.81 11.68 6.21
N GLN A 125 19.58 11.25 5.21
CA GLN A 125 19.09 10.41 4.13
C GLN A 125 18.79 9.00 4.62
N GLU A 126 19.67 8.40 5.42
CA GLU A 126 19.47 7.07 6.02
C GLU A 126 18.25 7.06 6.95
N ILE A 127 18.08 8.10 7.77
CA ILE A 127 16.89 8.26 8.61
C ILE A 127 15.62 8.34 7.76
N GLN A 128 15.65 9.07 6.64
CA GLN A 128 14.48 9.21 5.78
C GLN A 128 14.10 7.90 5.08
N ILE A 129 15.10 7.14 4.63
CA ILE A 129 14.91 5.80 4.07
C ILE A 129 14.26 4.88 5.11
N ALA A 130 14.81 4.83 6.33
CA ALA A 130 14.27 4.03 7.42
C ALA A 130 12.82 4.41 7.76
N ILE A 131 12.48 5.70 7.72
CA ILE A 131 11.09 6.16 7.91
C ILE A 131 10.16 5.65 6.79
N TRP A 132 10.61 5.61 5.54
CA TRP A 132 9.81 5.09 4.43
C TRP A 132 9.64 3.57 4.47
N GLU A 133 10.56 2.86 5.12
CA GLU A 133 10.44 1.42 5.37
C GLU A 133 9.41 1.08 6.46
N LEU A 134 8.97 2.07 7.26
CA LEU A 134 7.91 1.87 8.25
C LEU A 134 6.54 1.64 7.59
N GLU A 135 6.07 0.39 7.65
CA GLU A 135 4.67 0.01 7.42
C GLU A 135 3.80 0.22 8.68
#